data_AF-A0A7Y5A5K4-F1
#
_entry.id   AF-A0A7Y5A5K4-F1
#
_cell.length_a   1.000
_cell.length_b   1.000
_cell.length_c   1.000
_cell.angle_alpha   90.00
_cell.angle_beta   90.00
_cell.angle_gamma   90.00
#
_symmetry.space_group_name_H-M   'P 1'
#
loop_
_entity.id
_entity.type
_entity.pdbx_description
1 polymer ?
#
loop_
_entity_poly.entity_id
_entity_poly.type
_entity_poly.pdbx_seq_one_letter_code
_entity_poly.pdbx_strand_id
1 'polypeptide(L)'
;MFSRSLLLTGLLLALCCTTKGATAGEKDKLPAKFEENKHCFQCHSQQFYTFDNPVSERKERKAMNPNFVYNPQEFYKGVHRNFACTDCHAPEYETFPHNAELRLEPKYACIDCHGGDPEYEKYHFEAVEEDFNKSVHATRHSEDFTCWMCHDPHSYRPMTHGNHTITEIVTYHNNTCKRCHNNSYNFQRISDSIKPALETIHSFLPNFELHFSNVRCIECHTSAQDTLWVHHNILPKKEARRNCIECHSSNTILLGSLYKYQNLETRKSRGFVNSVILNEAYLIGANRNEYVNLLSFIIFGLTLTGIAIHIVLRILKK
;
A
#
# COMPACT_ATOMS: atom_id res chain seq x y z
N MET A 1 -55.17 -58.17 11.40
CA MET A 1 -54.01 -58.92 10.88
C MET A 1 -53.73 -58.48 9.46
N PHE A 2 -52.53 -57.94 9.27
CA PHE A 2 -51.77 -57.64 8.05
C PHE A 2 -52.36 -58.00 6.67
N SER A 3 -52.45 -56.99 5.79
CA SER A 3 -51.73 -57.02 4.51
C SER A 3 -51.52 -55.59 4.01
N ARG A 4 -50.24 -55.20 3.87
CA ARG A 4 -49.80 -53.87 3.41
C ARG A 4 -49.64 -53.89 1.90
N SER A 5 -50.40 -53.05 1.21
CA SER A 5 -50.11 -52.64 -0.18
C SER A 5 -48.86 -51.75 -0.20
N LEU A 6 -47.83 -52.19 -0.91
CA LEU A 6 -46.66 -51.37 -1.26
C LEU A 6 -47.01 -50.59 -2.54
N LEU A 7 -47.29 -49.30 -2.41
CA LEU A 7 -47.34 -48.37 -3.54
C LEU A 7 -46.04 -47.54 -3.49
N LEU A 8 -45.11 -47.88 -4.39
CA LEU A 8 -43.93 -47.09 -4.69
C LEU A 8 -44.38 -45.70 -5.16
N THR A 9 -44.13 -44.68 -4.35
CA THR A 9 -44.12 -43.28 -4.80
C THR A 9 -42.67 -42.83 -4.79
N GLY A 10 -42.06 -42.83 -5.97
CA GLY A 10 -40.74 -42.27 -6.21
C GLY A 10 -40.82 -40.74 -6.10
N LEU A 11 -40.28 -40.20 -5.01
CA LEU A 11 -40.07 -38.77 -4.84
C LEU A 11 -38.79 -38.38 -5.59
N LEU A 12 -38.93 -37.91 -6.84
CA LEU A 12 -37.86 -37.22 -7.55
C LEU A 12 -37.62 -35.87 -6.86
N LEU A 13 -36.59 -35.81 -6.01
CA LEU A 13 -36.03 -34.54 -5.55
C LEU A 13 -35.22 -33.94 -6.71
N ALA A 14 -35.85 -33.04 -7.47
CA ALA A 14 -35.13 -32.16 -8.38
C ALA A 14 -34.26 -31.21 -7.54
N LEU A 15 -32.97 -31.53 -7.41
CA LEU A 15 -31.96 -30.55 -6.99
C LEU A 15 -31.91 -29.45 -8.04
N CYS A 16 -32.66 -28.38 -7.82
CA CYS A 16 -32.51 -27.13 -8.54
C CYS A 16 -31.20 -26.49 -8.04
N CYS A 17 -30.08 -26.91 -8.63
CA CYS A 17 -28.79 -26.26 -8.46
C CYS A 17 -28.88 -24.92 -9.21
N THR A 18 -29.46 -23.93 -8.54
CA THR A 18 -29.38 -22.53 -8.98
C THR A 18 -27.96 -22.08 -8.69
N THR A 19 -27.08 -22.27 -9.68
CA THR A 19 -25.82 -21.55 -9.75
C THR A 19 -26.17 -20.07 -9.88
N LYS A 20 -26.27 -19.37 -8.74
CA LYS A 20 -26.15 -17.92 -8.71
C LYS A 20 -24.79 -17.60 -9.31
N GLY A 21 -24.78 -17.28 -10.60
CA GLY A 21 -23.61 -16.75 -11.27
C GLY A 21 -23.09 -15.58 -10.45
N ALA A 22 -21.85 -15.71 -9.98
CA ALA A 22 -21.11 -14.58 -9.45
C ALA A 22 -21.17 -13.49 -10.50
N THR A 23 -21.80 -12.36 -10.17
CA THR A 23 -21.74 -11.17 -11.01
C THR A 23 -20.26 -10.81 -11.12
N ALA A 24 -19.69 -10.98 -12.31
CA ALA A 24 -18.34 -10.56 -12.63
C ALA A 24 -18.14 -9.11 -12.14
N GLY A 25 -17.15 -8.91 -11.28
CA GLY A 25 -16.87 -7.61 -10.69
C GLY A 25 -16.55 -6.60 -11.79
N GLU A 26 -16.75 -5.32 -11.50
CA GLU A 26 -16.44 -4.18 -12.39
C GLU A 26 -15.01 -4.23 -12.97
N LYS A 27 -14.09 -4.94 -12.31
CA LYS A 27 -12.70 -5.19 -12.75
C LYS A 27 -12.58 -6.06 -14.01
N ASP A 28 -13.59 -6.87 -14.33
CA ASP A 28 -13.59 -7.75 -15.51
C ASP A 28 -14.13 -7.06 -16.78
N LYS A 29 -14.66 -5.84 -16.64
CA LYS A 29 -15.10 -5.03 -17.78
C LYS A 29 -13.92 -4.31 -18.42
N LEU A 30 -13.94 -4.23 -19.76
CA LEU A 30 -13.00 -3.44 -20.53
C LEU A 30 -13.05 -1.98 -20.04
N PRO A 31 -11.90 -1.32 -19.79
CA PRO A 31 -11.89 0.08 -19.38
C PRO A 31 -12.59 0.97 -20.42
N ALA A 32 -13.29 2.01 -19.94
CA ALA A 32 -14.14 2.84 -20.80
C ALA A 32 -13.40 3.47 -22.00
N LYS A 33 -12.19 3.94 -21.75
CA LYS A 33 -11.34 4.66 -22.72
C LYS A 33 -10.24 3.79 -23.34
N PHE A 34 -10.39 2.46 -23.26
CA PHE A 34 -9.37 1.52 -23.71
C PHE A 34 -9.02 1.68 -25.19
N GLU A 35 -10.03 1.82 -26.07
CA GLU A 35 -9.81 1.98 -27.52
C GLU A 35 -9.18 3.32 -27.87
N GLU A 36 -9.62 4.42 -27.26
CA GLU A 36 -9.07 5.77 -27.47
C GLU A 36 -7.58 5.83 -27.11
N ASN A 37 -7.20 5.23 -25.98
CA ASN A 37 -5.82 5.21 -25.50
C ASN A 37 -4.86 4.37 -26.36
N LYS A 38 -5.37 3.48 -27.22
CA LYS A 38 -4.49 2.67 -28.09
C LYS A 38 -3.59 3.54 -28.95
N HIS A 39 -4.12 4.65 -29.46
CA HIS A 39 -3.36 5.61 -30.28
C HIS A 39 -2.10 6.10 -29.55
N CYS A 40 -2.24 6.56 -28.31
CA CYS A 40 -1.12 7.00 -27.48
C CYS A 40 -0.12 5.85 -27.23
N PHE A 41 -0.63 4.67 -26.88
CA PHE A 41 0.21 3.50 -26.60
C PHE A 41 0.90 2.91 -27.83
N GLN A 42 0.54 3.26 -29.07
CA GLN A 42 1.30 2.85 -30.26
C GLN A 42 2.77 3.27 -30.16
N CYS A 43 3.04 4.43 -29.57
CA CYS A 43 4.40 4.92 -29.33
C CYS A 43 4.81 4.79 -27.86
N HIS A 44 3.95 5.16 -26.92
CA HIS A 44 4.29 5.22 -25.50
C HIS A 44 4.43 3.86 -24.82
N SER A 45 4.10 2.75 -25.48
CA SER A 45 4.41 1.39 -24.98
C SER A 45 5.72 0.81 -25.53
N GLN A 46 6.43 1.56 -26.38
CA GLN A 46 7.57 1.07 -27.16
C GLN A 46 8.85 1.84 -26.82
N GLN A 47 9.99 1.14 -26.88
CA GLN A 47 11.31 1.79 -26.73
C GLN A 47 11.74 2.57 -27.98
N PHE A 48 11.16 2.25 -29.13
CA PHE A 48 11.42 2.90 -30.41
C PHE A 48 10.10 3.12 -31.12
N TYR A 49 9.99 4.24 -31.82
CA TYR A 49 8.84 4.56 -32.66
C TYR A 49 9.33 4.97 -34.04
N THR A 50 8.44 4.85 -35.02
CA THR A 50 8.73 5.18 -36.42
C THR A 50 7.66 6.13 -36.94
N PHE A 51 8.07 7.14 -37.70
CA PHE A 51 7.15 8.11 -38.29
C PHE A 51 7.67 8.63 -39.62
N ASP A 52 6.77 9.19 -40.42
CA ASP A 52 7.11 9.86 -41.67
C ASP A 52 7.43 11.32 -41.37
N ASN A 53 8.67 11.74 -41.63
CA ASN A 53 9.10 13.12 -41.42
C ASN A 53 8.77 13.95 -42.67
N PRO A 54 7.84 14.92 -42.59
CA PRO A 54 7.43 15.71 -43.75
C PRO A 54 8.53 16.67 -44.23
N VAL A 55 9.49 17.02 -43.39
CA VAL A 55 10.59 17.94 -43.76
C VAL A 55 11.68 17.21 -44.54
N SER A 56 12.01 15.99 -44.12
CA SER A 56 13.05 15.19 -44.79
C SER A 56 12.51 14.23 -45.85
N GLU A 57 11.18 14.11 -45.97
CA GLU A 57 10.46 13.16 -46.83
C GLU A 57 10.92 11.70 -46.65
N ARG A 58 11.24 11.32 -45.40
CA ARG A 58 11.78 10.00 -45.06
C ARG A 58 11.06 9.41 -43.87
N LYS A 59 10.97 8.09 -43.87
CA LYS A 59 10.58 7.34 -42.69
C LYS A 59 11.75 7.31 -41.71
N GLU A 60 11.54 7.87 -40.53
CA GLU A 60 12.54 7.93 -39.47
C GLU A 60 12.17 7.00 -38.31
N ARG A 61 13.20 6.40 -37.70
CA ARG A 61 13.07 5.63 -36.46
C ARG A 61 13.85 6.33 -35.36
N LYS A 62 13.20 6.57 -34.22
CA LYS A 62 13.80 7.24 -33.06
C LYS A 62 13.62 6.41 -31.80
N ALA A 63 14.52 6.60 -30.84
CA ALA A 63 14.36 6.07 -29.49
C ALA A 63 13.37 6.94 -28.72
N MET A 64 12.43 6.31 -28.01
CA MET A 64 11.55 6.98 -27.08
C MET A 64 12.35 7.41 -25.85
N ASN A 65 12.03 8.57 -25.28
CA ASN A 65 12.59 8.96 -23.99
C ASN A 65 12.19 7.88 -22.96
N PRO A 66 13.13 7.26 -22.22
CA PRO A 66 12.79 6.21 -21.25
C PRO A 66 11.78 6.65 -20.18
N ASN A 67 11.67 7.95 -19.89
CA ASN A 67 10.68 8.50 -18.96
C ASN A 67 9.25 8.53 -19.52
N PHE A 68 9.06 8.27 -20.81
CA PHE A 68 7.76 8.29 -21.50
C PHE A 68 7.39 6.92 -22.07
N VAL A 69 8.05 5.86 -21.61
CA VAL A 69 7.71 4.47 -21.92
C VAL A 69 6.90 3.89 -20.76
N TYR A 70 5.65 3.53 -21.02
CA TYR A 70 4.70 3.03 -20.03
C TYR A 70 4.21 1.64 -20.41
N ASN A 71 3.89 0.83 -19.40
CA ASN A 71 3.27 -0.48 -19.61
C ASN A 71 1.74 -0.34 -19.58
N PRO A 72 1.03 -0.55 -20.72
CA PRO A 72 -0.44 -0.44 -20.75
C PRO A 72 -1.14 -1.36 -19.75
N GLN A 73 -0.57 -2.55 -19.50
CA GLN A 73 -1.14 -3.50 -18.55
C GLN A 73 -1.07 -2.97 -17.11
N GLU A 74 -0.02 -2.24 -16.77
CA GLU A 74 0.11 -1.64 -15.44
C GLU A 74 -0.83 -0.43 -15.28
N PHE A 75 -1.03 0.36 -16.35
CA PHE A 75 -2.01 1.44 -16.41
C PHE A 75 -3.43 0.96 -16.20
N TYR A 76 -3.86 -0.08 -16.92
CA TYR A 76 -5.22 -0.57 -16.80
C TYR A 76 -5.53 -1.33 -15.52
N LYS A 77 -4.51 -1.59 -14.68
CA LYS A 77 -4.67 -2.05 -13.31
C LYS A 77 -4.70 -0.91 -12.28
N GLY A 78 -4.40 0.32 -12.69
CA GLY A 78 -4.39 1.51 -11.83
C GLY A 78 -5.78 2.12 -11.61
N VAL A 79 -5.85 3.11 -10.72
CA VAL A 79 -7.12 3.79 -10.36
C VAL A 79 -7.72 4.61 -11.50
N HIS A 80 -6.89 5.17 -12.37
CA HIS A 80 -7.32 5.99 -13.51
C HIS A 80 -7.52 5.19 -14.81
N ARG A 81 -7.66 3.86 -14.73
CA ARG A 81 -7.77 2.97 -15.91
C ARG A 81 -8.87 3.36 -16.91
N ASN A 82 -9.90 4.07 -16.45
CA ASN A 82 -11.04 4.48 -17.25
C ASN A 82 -10.87 5.86 -17.92
N PHE A 83 -9.80 6.59 -17.64
CA PHE A 83 -9.52 7.88 -18.27
C PHE A 83 -8.82 7.72 -19.62
N ALA A 84 -9.15 8.64 -20.53
CA ALA A 84 -8.37 8.87 -21.72
C ALA A 84 -7.04 9.53 -21.33
N CYS A 85 -5.99 9.33 -22.12
CA CYS A 85 -4.73 10.05 -21.91
C CYS A 85 -4.95 11.57 -21.92
N THR A 86 -5.85 12.05 -22.78
CA THR A 86 -6.23 13.45 -22.95
C THR A 86 -7.16 14.00 -21.87
N ASP A 87 -7.64 13.17 -20.93
CA ASP A 87 -8.32 13.68 -19.74
C ASP A 87 -7.32 14.33 -18.76
N CYS A 88 -6.04 13.95 -18.83
CA CYS A 88 -4.95 14.51 -18.01
C CYS A 88 -3.87 15.24 -18.82
N HIS A 89 -3.79 15.00 -20.12
CA HIS A 89 -2.86 15.65 -21.03
C HIS A 89 -3.62 16.54 -22.01
N ALA A 90 -2.97 17.59 -22.49
CA ALA A 90 -3.57 18.48 -23.48
C ALA A 90 -4.13 17.70 -24.70
N PRO A 91 -5.35 18.00 -25.18
CA PRO A 91 -5.97 17.26 -26.28
C PRO A 91 -5.15 17.32 -27.59
N GLU A 92 -4.33 18.35 -27.75
CA GLU A 92 -3.41 18.52 -28.89
C GLU A 92 -2.35 17.39 -28.99
N TYR A 93 -2.13 16.60 -27.92
CA TYR A 93 -1.32 15.39 -27.98
C TYR A 93 -1.90 14.29 -28.88
N GLU A 94 -3.15 14.39 -29.33
CA GLU A 94 -3.68 13.47 -30.35
C GLU A 94 -3.00 13.63 -31.71
N THR A 95 -2.41 14.79 -31.97
CA THR A 95 -1.68 15.08 -33.21
C THR A 95 -0.20 14.77 -33.06
N PHE A 96 0.33 13.94 -33.96
CA PHE A 96 1.75 13.61 -34.03
C PHE A 96 2.38 14.16 -35.33
N PRO A 97 3.61 14.73 -35.30
CA PRO A 97 4.45 14.96 -34.12
C PRO A 97 3.87 16.04 -33.18
N HIS A 98 4.00 15.81 -31.87
CA HIS A 98 3.46 16.72 -30.86
C HIS A 98 4.19 18.07 -30.87
N ASN A 99 3.45 19.16 -30.64
CA ASN A 99 4.08 20.46 -30.42
C ASN A 99 4.92 20.42 -29.12
N ALA A 100 6.15 20.94 -29.19
CA ALA A 100 7.07 20.95 -28.05
C ALA A 100 6.55 21.78 -26.87
N GLU A 101 5.74 22.81 -27.13
CA GLU A 101 5.15 23.70 -26.12
C GLU A 101 4.20 22.95 -25.18
N LEU A 102 3.57 21.88 -25.63
CA LEU A 102 2.67 21.05 -24.80
C LEU A 102 3.36 20.43 -23.58
N ARG A 103 4.70 20.43 -23.55
CA ARG A 103 5.49 19.95 -22.41
C ARG A 103 5.63 20.98 -21.29
N LEU A 104 5.27 22.23 -21.58
CA LEU A 104 5.30 23.36 -20.64
C LEU A 104 3.96 23.51 -19.90
N GLU A 105 2.91 22.84 -20.37
CA GLU A 105 1.61 22.84 -19.73
C GLU A 105 1.69 22.30 -18.29
N PRO A 106 0.96 22.94 -17.35
CA PRO A 106 0.90 22.46 -15.98
C PRO A 106 0.25 21.08 -15.96
N LYS A 107 0.70 20.24 -15.02
CA LYS A 107 0.10 18.94 -14.79
C LYS A 107 -1.02 19.09 -13.78
N TYR A 108 -2.14 18.41 -14.02
CA TYR A 108 -3.19 18.30 -13.03
C TYR A 108 -2.67 17.73 -11.71
N ALA A 109 -3.02 18.37 -10.61
CA ALA A 109 -2.89 17.86 -9.26
C ALA A 109 -4.08 16.94 -8.92
N CYS A 110 -3.97 16.21 -7.81
CA CYS A 110 -5.04 15.33 -7.34
C CYS A 110 -6.31 16.14 -7.00
N ILE A 111 -6.12 17.31 -6.40
CA ILE A 111 -7.21 18.17 -5.91
C ILE A 111 -7.98 18.83 -7.04
N ASP A 112 -7.39 18.96 -8.23
CA ASP A 112 -8.06 19.57 -9.40
C ASP A 112 -9.29 18.78 -9.84
N CYS A 113 -9.34 17.48 -9.52
CA CYS A 113 -10.50 16.62 -9.78
C CYS A 113 -11.16 16.08 -8.51
N HIS A 114 -10.39 15.84 -7.44
CA HIS A 114 -10.93 15.26 -6.21
C HIS A 114 -11.34 16.28 -5.15
N GLY A 115 -10.94 17.55 -5.28
CA GLY A 115 -11.22 18.60 -4.31
C GLY A 115 -12.65 19.10 -4.38
N GLY A 116 -13.29 19.25 -3.23
CA GLY A 116 -14.61 19.86 -3.11
C GLY A 116 -15.77 19.04 -3.71
N ASP A 117 -15.51 17.80 -4.12
CA ASP A 117 -16.52 16.88 -4.64
C ASP A 117 -17.02 15.94 -3.52
N PRO A 118 -18.32 15.98 -3.17
CA PRO A 118 -18.91 15.11 -2.14
C PRO A 118 -18.70 13.61 -2.37
N GLU A 119 -18.53 13.16 -3.63
CA GLU A 119 -18.29 11.74 -3.94
C GLU A 119 -16.94 11.25 -3.38
N TYR A 120 -15.96 12.15 -3.27
CA TYR A 120 -14.60 11.85 -2.81
C TYR A 120 -14.32 12.25 -1.35
N GLU A 121 -15.28 12.86 -0.65
CA GLU A 121 -15.12 13.34 0.73
C GLU A 121 -14.57 12.25 1.68
N LYS A 122 -15.00 10.99 1.51
CA LYS A 122 -14.56 9.81 2.29
C LYS A 122 -13.05 9.51 2.21
N TYR A 123 -12.36 10.07 1.22
CA TYR A 123 -10.92 9.90 1.02
C TYR A 123 -10.09 11.03 1.62
N HIS A 124 -10.73 12.13 2.03
CA HIS A 124 -10.10 13.28 2.69
C HIS A 124 -8.90 13.86 1.91
N PHE A 125 -9.06 14.09 0.60
CA PHE A 125 -7.97 14.55 -0.26
C PHE A 125 -7.44 15.93 0.14
N GLU A 126 -8.28 16.82 0.65
CA GLU A 126 -7.89 18.13 1.17
C GLU A 126 -6.97 18.01 2.39
N ALA A 127 -7.32 17.11 3.32
CA ALA A 127 -6.48 16.85 4.49
C ALA A 127 -5.17 16.15 4.10
N VAL A 128 -5.20 15.30 3.07
CA VAL A 128 -3.99 14.70 2.48
C VAL A 128 -3.08 15.76 1.87
N GLU A 129 -3.64 16.72 1.13
CA GLU A 129 -2.89 17.85 0.55
C GLU A 129 -2.30 18.74 1.65
N GLU A 130 -3.06 19.04 2.71
CA GLU A 130 -2.58 19.78 3.87
C GLU A 130 -1.39 19.06 4.55
N ASP A 131 -1.51 17.74 4.76
CA ASP A 131 -0.44 16.91 5.32
C ASP A 131 0.80 16.91 4.41
N PHE A 132 0.60 16.78 3.10
CA PHE A 132 1.66 16.81 2.11
C PHE A 132 2.41 18.14 2.14
N ASN A 133 1.70 19.27 2.19
CA ASN A 133 2.29 20.62 2.24
C ASN A 133 3.12 20.86 3.51
N LYS A 134 2.80 20.18 4.62
CA LYS A 134 3.60 20.21 5.85
C LYS A 134 4.84 19.31 5.81
N SER A 135 4.89 18.37 4.86
CA SER A 135 5.94 17.36 4.81
C SER A 135 7.32 17.96 4.54
N VAL A 136 8.35 17.23 4.96
CA VAL A 136 9.76 17.56 4.68
C VAL A 136 10.06 17.64 3.18
N HIS A 137 9.31 16.93 2.34
CA HIS A 137 9.51 16.96 0.90
C HIS A 137 8.98 18.26 0.30
N ALA A 138 7.72 18.63 0.59
CA ALA A 138 7.14 19.88 0.10
C ALA A 138 7.90 21.11 0.64
N THR A 139 8.22 21.12 1.94
CA THR A 139 8.88 22.27 2.59
C THR A 139 10.34 22.48 2.16
N ARG A 140 11.04 21.45 1.67
CA ARG A 140 12.44 21.57 1.23
C ARG A 140 12.61 21.73 -0.26
N HIS A 141 11.68 21.21 -1.05
CA HIS A 141 11.80 21.17 -2.50
C HIS A 141 10.76 22.06 -3.22
N SER A 142 9.91 22.77 -2.47
CA SER A 142 8.95 23.75 -3.00
C SER A 142 8.09 23.19 -4.15
N GLU A 143 7.83 23.99 -5.19
CA GLU A 143 6.94 23.65 -6.31
C GLU A 143 7.43 22.47 -7.17
N ASP A 144 8.72 22.11 -7.10
CA ASP A 144 9.27 21.00 -7.87
C ASP A 144 8.82 19.62 -7.36
N PHE A 145 8.44 19.53 -6.08
CA PHE A 145 7.98 18.28 -5.48
C PHE A 145 6.46 18.21 -5.44
N THR A 146 5.90 17.23 -6.16
CA THR A 146 4.45 17.04 -6.30
C THR A 146 4.02 15.66 -5.84
N CYS A 147 2.71 15.46 -5.68
CA CYS A 147 2.11 14.16 -5.35
C CYS A 147 2.59 13.03 -6.30
N TRP A 148 2.84 13.38 -7.56
CA TRP A 148 3.29 12.45 -8.61
C TRP A 148 4.72 11.92 -8.44
N MET A 149 5.52 12.56 -7.57
CA MET A 149 6.86 12.07 -7.26
C MET A 149 6.83 10.84 -6.35
N CYS A 150 5.78 10.70 -5.54
CA CYS A 150 5.51 9.50 -4.76
C CYS A 150 4.64 8.52 -5.56
N HIS A 151 3.50 9.00 -6.09
CA HIS A 151 2.50 8.17 -6.75
C HIS A 151 2.62 8.27 -8.27
N ASP A 152 2.80 7.14 -8.96
CA ASP A 152 2.83 7.17 -10.43
C ASP A 152 1.41 7.37 -11.00
N PRO A 153 1.11 8.48 -11.69
CA PRO A 153 -0.24 8.72 -12.23
C PRO A 153 -0.70 7.64 -13.23
N HIS A 154 0.26 6.94 -13.87
CA HIS A 154 -0.02 5.94 -14.88
C HIS A 154 -0.07 4.52 -14.34
N SER A 155 0.18 4.27 -13.05
CA SER A 155 0.13 2.91 -12.51
C SER A 155 -0.21 2.83 -11.01
N TYR A 156 -0.67 3.94 -10.41
CA TYR A 156 -1.00 3.99 -9.00
C TYR A 156 -2.15 3.03 -8.65
N ARG A 157 -1.96 2.28 -7.57
CA ARG A 157 -2.93 1.34 -7.01
C ARG A 157 -3.11 1.61 -5.53
N PRO A 158 -4.36 1.60 -5.02
CA PRO A 158 -4.59 1.75 -3.60
C PRO A 158 -4.35 0.40 -2.95
N MET A 159 -3.36 0.32 -2.07
CA MET A 159 -3.08 -0.90 -1.29
C MET A 159 -3.96 -1.00 -0.04
N THR A 160 -4.85 -0.03 0.19
CA THR A 160 -5.80 0.03 1.31
C THR A 160 -7.10 -0.74 1.05
N HIS A 161 -7.36 -1.15 -0.19
CA HIS A 161 -8.59 -1.81 -0.60
C HIS A 161 -8.28 -3.04 -1.48
N GLY A 162 -8.45 -4.24 -0.93
CA GLY A 162 -8.19 -5.48 -1.65
C GLY A 162 -7.69 -6.60 -0.74
N ASN A 163 -7.53 -7.79 -1.31
CA ASN A 163 -6.97 -8.94 -0.61
C ASN A 163 -5.45 -8.96 -0.81
N HIS A 164 -4.74 -8.03 -0.17
CA HIS A 164 -3.29 -7.94 -0.19
C HIS A 164 -2.72 -8.44 1.14
N THR A 165 -1.64 -9.21 1.05
CA THR A 165 -0.83 -9.57 2.22
C THR A 165 -0.09 -8.35 2.74
N ILE A 166 0.25 -8.35 4.03
CA ILE A 166 1.05 -7.27 4.63
C ILE A 166 2.37 -7.07 3.90
N THR A 167 3.06 -8.14 3.51
CA THR A 167 4.33 -8.07 2.78
C THR A 167 4.19 -7.35 1.43
N GLU A 168 3.10 -7.57 0.70
CA GLU A 168 2.81 -6.86 -0.56
C GLU A 168 2.60 -5.36 -0.31
N ILE A 169 1.81 -5.01 0.71
CA ILE A 169 1.56 -3.62 1.10
C ILE A 169 2.88 -2.92 1.48
N VAL A 170 3.68 -3.58 2.32
CA VAL A 170 4.99 -3.06 2.76
C VAL A 170 5.92 -2.85 1.58
N THR A 171 6.02 -3.85 0.69
CA THR A 171 6.88 -3.78 -0.49
C THR A 171 6.47 -2.64 -1.42
N TYR A 172 5.17 -2.53 -1.72
CA TYR A 172 4.65 -1.47 -2.61
C TYR A 172 4.89 -0.06 -2.04
N HIS A 173 4.55 0.18 -0.77
CA HIS A 173 4.78 1.48 -0.14
C HIS A 173 6.26 1.79 0.02
N ASN A 174 7.10 0.83 0.41
CA ASN A 174 8.54 1.08 0.55
C ASN A 174 9.22 1.34 -0.79
N ASN A 175 8.77 0.69 -1.87
CA ASN A 175 9.29 0.94 -3.20
C ASN A 175 9.02 2.38 -3.65
N THR A 176 7.90 2.98 -3.23
CA THR A 176 7.63 4.41 -3.46
C THR A 176 8.75 5.30 -2.93
N CYS A 177 9.18 5.09 -1.69
CA CYS A 177 10.29 5.83 -1.10
C CYS A 177 11.64 5.46 -1.73
N LYS A 178 11.88 4.17 -1.99
CA LYS A 178 13.14 3.65 -2.53
C LYS A 178 13.39 4.11 -3.97
N ARG A 179 12.37 4.51 -4.74
CA ARG A 179 12.54 5.12 -6.08
C ARG A 179 13.51 6.29 -6.08
N CYS A 180 13.60 7.06 -4.99
CA CYS A 180 14.62 8.09 -4.80
C CYS A 180 15.65 7.67 -3.74
N HIS A 181 15.22 7.20 -2.57
CA HIS A 181 16.15 6.94 -1.45
C HIS A 181 17.10 5.75 -1.67
N ASN A 182 16.84 4.88 -2.66
CA ASN A 182 17.75 3.83 -3.09
C ASN A 182 18.32 4.04 -4.51
N ASN A 183 18.06 5.19 -5.14
CA ASN A 183 18.51 5.48 -6.51
C ASN A 183 19.10 6.89 -6.59
N SER A 184 20.41 6.98 -6.76
CA SER A 184 21.12 8.26 -6.77
C SER A 184 20.70 9.18 -7.92
N TYR A 185 20.35 8.64 -9.08
CA TYR A 185 19.89 9.42 -10.22
C TYR A 185 18.57 10.13 -9.88
N ASN A 186 17.57 9.39 -9.40
CA ASN A 186 16.28 9.99 -9.05
C ASN A 186 16.38 10.95 -7.86
N PHE A 187 17.20 10.62 -6.85
CA PHE A 187 17.42 11.51 -5.70
C PHE A 187 17.99 12.86 -6.12
N GLN A 188 18.98 12.86 -7.02
CA GLN A 188 19.67 14.06 -7.45
C GLN A 188 18.90 14.91 -8.47
N ARG A 189 17.76 14.41 -8.98
CA ARG A 189 16.85 15.22 -9.82
C ARG A 189 16.20 16.38 -9.08
N ILE A 190 16.13 16.30 -7.75
CA ILE A 190 15.47 17.29 -6.89
C ILE A 190 16.36 17.78 -5.75
N SER A 191 17.63 17.34 -5.69
CA SER A 191 18.52 17.68 -4.60
C SER A 191 19.98 17.67 -5.05
N ASP A 192 20.73 18.71 -4.69
CA ASP A 192 22.18 18.75 -4.89
C ASP A 192 22.95 17.91 -3.86
N SER A 193 22.26 17.36 -2.86
CA SER A 193 22.89 16.53 -1.83
C SER A 193 23.22 15.14 -2.36
N ILE A 194 24.36 14.60 -1.92
CA ILE A 194 24.70 13.21 -2.21
C ILE A 194 23.76 12.29 -1.41
N LYS A 195 23.07 11.40 -2.13
CA LYS A 195 22.19 10.40 -1.52
C LYS A 195 22.99 9.48 -0.58
N PRO A 196 22.72 9.47 0.73
CA PRO A 196 23.38 8.52 1.62
C PRO A 196 22.92 7.08 1.35
N ALA A 197 23.74 6.10 1.78
CA ALA A 197 23.33 4.70 1.78
C ALA A 197 22.27 4.45 2.86
N LEU A 198 21.22 3.69 2.53
CA LEU A 198 20.11 3.41 3.44
C LEU A 198 20.59 2.68 4.70
N GLU A 199 21.45 1.68 4.54
CA GLU A 199 22.06 0.93 5.65
C GLU A 199 22.74 1.86 6.65
N THR A 200 23.56 2.80 6.17
CA THR A 200 24.31 3.72 7.03
C THR A 200 23.38 4.62 7.85
N ILE A 201 22.33 5.17 7.25
CA ILE A 201 21.41 6.08 7.96
C ILE A 201 20.40 5.33 8.85
N HIS A 202 20.24 4.03 8.65
CA HIS A 202 19.37 3.15 9.45
C HIS A 202 20.16 2.14 10.32
N SER A 203 21.44 2.40 10.59
CA SER A 203 22.30 1.49 11.36
C SER A 203 21.85 1.24 12.80
N PHE A 204 20.88 2.02 13.30
CA PHE A 204 20.23 1.80 14.59
C PHE A 204 19.28 0.58 14.59
N LEU A 205 18.88 0.10 13.41
CA LEU A 205 18.09 -1.11 13.25
C LEU A 205 19.03 -2.33 13.20
N PRO A 206 18.87 -3.34 14.08
CA PRO A 206 19.75 -4.51 14.13
C PRO A 206 19.83 -5.30 12.81
N ASN A 207 18.71 -5.36 12.06
CA ASN A 207 18.64 -5.91 10.72
C ASN A 207 17.67 -5.06 9.88
N PHE A 208 18.20 -4.02 9.24
CA PHE A 208 17.38 -3.04 8.53
C PHE A 208 16.64 -3.66 7.33
N GLU A 209 17.23 -4.63 6.64
CA GLU A 209 16.60 -5.28 5.48
C GLU A 209 15.36 -6.07 5.87
N LEU A 210 15.48 -6.93 6.90
CA LEU A 210 14.36 -7.68 7.44
C LEU A 210 13.31 -6.75 8.05
N HIS A 211 13.72 -5.65 8.67
CA HIS A 211 12.78 -4.66 9.18
C HIS A 211 11.99 -4.02 8.03
N PHE A 212 12.65 -3.64 6.94
CA PHE A 212 12.02 -3.00 5.77
C PHE A 212 11.20 -3.95 4.90
N SER A 213 11.32 -5.28 5.07
CA SER A 213 10.41 -6.22 4.43
C SER A 213 9.09 -6.39 5.20
N ASN A 214 9.02 -5.93 6.46
CA ASN A 214 7.87 -6.13 7.34
C ASN A 214 7.24 -4.84 7.87
N VAL A 215 7.94 -3.70 7.78
CA VAL A 215 7.50 -2.40 8.27
C VAL A 215 7.66 -1.36 7.17
N ARG A 216 6.66 -0.49 7.00
CA ARG A 216 6.71 0.59 6.02
C ARG A 216 7.61 1.72 6.49
N CYS A 217 8.30 2.40 5.57
CA CYS A 217 9.07 3.61 5.87
C CYS A 217 8.20 4.65 6.60
N ILE A 218 6.95 4.80 6.16
CA ILE A 218 5.99 5.76 6.73
C ILE A 218 5.54 5.43 8.15
N GLU A 219 5.78 4.23 8.68
CA GLU A 219 5.49 3.92 10.10
C GLU A 219 6.41 4.71 11.04
N CYS A 220 7.65 4.95 10.60
CA CYS A 220 8.63 5.72 11.37
C CYS A 220 8.68 7.18 10.93
N HIS A 221 8.37 7.46 9.66
CA HIS A 221 8.55 8.76 9.04
C HIS A 221 7.28 9.63 8.97
N THR A 222 6.18 9.24 9.62
CA THR A 222 4.99 10.09 9.73
C THR A 222 4.50 10.22 11.16
N SER A 223 3.78 11.30 11.46
CA SER A 223 3.05 11.41 12.73
C SER A 223 1.87 10.45 12.72
N ALA A 224 1.62 9.74 13.82
CA ALA A 224 0.45 8.87 13.95
C ALA A 224 -0.73 9.72 14.45
N GLN A 225 -1.66 10.08 13.57
CA GLN A 225 -2.90 10.77 13.92
C GLN A 225 -4.08 9.96 13.35
N ASP A 226 -5.18 9.76 14.07
CA ASP A 226 -6.18 8.78 13.57
C ASP A 226 -7.12 9.32 12.47
N THR A 227 -6.87 10.52 11.95
CA THR A 227 -7.76 11.22 11.03
C THR A 227 -7.67 10.72 9.59
N LEU A 228 -6.55 10.10 9.20
CA LEU A 228 -6.30 9.65 7.83
C LEU A 228 -6.03 8.14 7.75
N TRP A 229 -6.22 7.58 6.56
CA TRP A 229 -5.84 6.21 6.25
C TRP A 229 -4.33 6.04 6.15
N VAL A 230 -3.68 7.02 5.52
CA VAL A 230 -2.24 7.11 5.36
C VAL A 230 -1.85 8.58 5.50
N HIS A 231 -0.95 8.88 6.42
CA HIS A 231 -0.42 10.22 6.59
C HIS A 231 0.52 10.60 5.46
N HIS A 232 0.36 11.84 4.99
CA HIS A 232 1.22 12.40 3.95
C HIS A 232 2.20 13.44 4.52
N ASN A 233 2.10 13.77 5.81
CA ASN A 233 3.10 14.55 6.52
C ASN A 233 4.34 13.70 6.84
N ILE A 234 5.23 13.58 5.85
CA ILE A 234 6.55 12.95 6.01
C ILE A 234 7.46 13.85 6.85
N LEU A 235 7.89 13.35 8.01
CA LEU A 235 8.74 14.08 8.96
C LEU A 235 10.24 13.93 8.63
N PRO A 236 11.07 14.91 9.00
CA PRO A 236 12.52 14.83 8.81
C PRO A 236 13.14 13.71 9.65
N LYS A 237 14.32 13.23 9.24
CA LYS A 237 15.04 12.11 9.90
C LYS A 237 15.26 12.25 11.41
N LYS A 238 15.27 13.48 11.94
CA LYS A 238 15.46 13.76 13.37
C LYS A 238 14.22 13.45 14.21
N GLU A 239 13.05 13.47 13.57
CA GLU A 239 11.74 13.24 14.18
C GLU A 239 11.20 11.83 13.87
N ALA A 240 11.95 11.06 13.07
CA ALA A 240 11.59 9.68 12.79
C ALA A 240 11.57 8.84 14.07
N ARG A 241 10.56 7.97 14.22
CA ARG A 241 10.42 7.11 15.39
C ARG A 241 11.60 6.13 15.50
N ARG A 242 12.22 6.10 16.68
CA ARG A 242 13.34 5.19 17.01
C ARG A 242 13.08 4.34 18.25
N ASN A 243 12.01 4.60 18.98
CA ASN A 243 11.65 3.84 20.15
C ASN A 243 10.92 2.55 19.75
N CYS A 244 11.64 1.43 19.73
CA CYS A 244 11.12 0.13 19.30
C CYS A 244 9.84 -0.29 20.05
N ILE A 245 9.65 0.17 21.29
CA ILE A 245 8.51 -0.20 22.13
C ILE A 245 7.19 0.34 21.57
N GLU A 246 7.21 1.46 20.83
CA GLU A 246 6.01 2.01 20.20
C GLU A 246 5.38 1.05 19.17
N CYS A 247 6.20 0.21 18.54
CA CYS A 247 5.74 -0.78 17.55
C CYS A 247 5.67 -2.21 18.12
N HIS A 248 6.49 -2.53 19.13
CA HIS A 248 6.63 -3.89 19.68
C HIS A 248 5.92 -4.12 21.02
N SER A 249 5.21 -3.12 21.56
CA SER A 249 4.33 -3.28 22.73
C SER A 249 2.95 -3.85 22.36
N SER A 250 2.12 -4.16 23.36
CA SER A 250 0.74 -4.60 23.16
C SER A 250 -0.15 -3.49 22.60
N ASN A 251 0.06 -2.24 23.01
CA ASN A 251 -0.59 -1.06 22.46
C ASN A 251 0.27 -0.44 21.36
N THR A 252 0.45 -1.19 20.28
CA THR A 252 1.31 -0.80 19.15
C THR A 252 0.62 0.18 18.21
N ILE A 253 1.38 1.18 17.75
CA ILE A 253 0.92 2.14 16.74
C ILE A 253 0.50 1.47 15.43
N LEU A 254 1.06 0.28 15.14
CA LEU A 254 0.82 -0.43 13.89
C LEU A 254 -0.65 -0.83 13.71
N LEU A 255 -1.42 -0.95 14.79
CA LEU A 255 -2.85 -1.27 14.73
C LEU A 255 -3.70 -0.14 14.15
N GLY A 256 -3.25 1.11 14.35
CA GLY A 256 -3.87 2.32 13.80
C GLY A 256 -3.29 2.74 12.45
N SER A 257 -2.26 2.04 11.95
CA SER A 257 -1.60 2.38 10.68
C SER A 257 -1.53 1.16 9.74
N LEU A 258 -0.47 0.35 9.83
CA LEU A 258 -0.19 -0.77 8.92
C LEU A 258 -1.31 -1.82 8.89
N TYR A 259 -1.88 -2.14 10.06
CA TYR A 259 -2.92 -3.17 10.21
C TYR A 259 -4.33 -2.60 10.29
N LYS A 260 -4.53 -1.28 10.10
CA LYS A 260 -5.83 -0.60 10.31
C LYS A 260 -6.97 -1.28 9.54
N TYR A 261 -6.75 -1.61 8.26
CA TYR A 261 -7.77 -2.24 7.42
C TYR A 261 -8.06 -3.69 7.83
N GLN A 262 -7.04 -4.54 7.96
CA GLN A 262 -7.25 -5.94 8.39
C GLN A 262 -7.93 -6.01 9.77
N ASN A 263 -7.61 -5.07 10.67
CA ASN A 263 -8.25 -4.98 11.99
C ASN A 263 -9.74 -4.63 11.88
N LEU A 264 -10.11 -3.66 11.04
CA LEU A 264 -11.51 -3.28 10.82
C LEU A 264 -12.33 -4.42 10.19
N GLU A 265 -11.78 -5.09 9.18
CA GLU A 265 -12.44 -6.24 8.53
C GLU A 265 -12.57 -7.45 9.47
N THR A 266 -11.54 -7.73 10.28
CA THR A 266 -11.58 -8.82 11.26
C THR A 266 -12.59 -8.54 12.38
N ARG A 267 -12.68 -7.29 12.86
CA ARG A 267 -13.69 -6.89 13.85
C ARG A 267 -15.11 -7.08 13.32
N LYS A 268 -15.36 -6.72 12.06
CA LYS A 268 -16.66 -6.92 11.41
C LYS A 268 -17.01 -8.40 11.19
N SER A 269 -16.03 -9.24 10.87
CA SER A 269 -16.28 -10.64 10.47
C SER A 269 -16.19 -11.66 11.60
N ARG A 270 -15.39 -11.43 12.66
CA ARG A 270 -15.08 -12.45 13.69
C ARG A 270 -15.09 -11.96 15.13
N GLY A 271 -15.31 -10.66 15.38
CA GLY A 271 -15.42 -10.10 16.74
C GLY A 271 -14.17 -10.23 17.63
N PHE A 272 -13.05 -10.71 17.10
CA PHE A 272 -11.82 -10.99 17.86
C PHE A 272 -10.66 -10.13 17.34
N VAL A 273 -10.03 -9.36 18.23
CA VAL A 273 -9.02 -8.34 17.86
C VAL A 273 -7.65 -8.93 17.50
N ASN A 274 -7.36 -10.17 17.94
CA ASN A 274 -6.00 -10.72 17.87
C ASN A 274 -5.66 -11.61 16.65
N SER A 275 -6.61 -11.97 15.77
CA SER A 275 -6.29 -12.95 14.71
C SER A 275 -5.39 -12.43 13.59
N VAL A 276 -5.35 -11.11 13.35
CA VAL A 276 -4.47 -10.49 12.32
C VAL A 276 -3.00 -10.56 12.75
N ILE A 277 -2.72 -10.23 14.01
CA ILE A 277 -1.36 -10.28 14.59
C ILE A 277 -0.89 -11.73 14.81
N LEU A 278 -1.82 -12.66 15.04
CA LEU A 278 -1.47 -14.08 15.20
C LEU A 278 -1.12 -14.78 13.88
N ASN A 279 -1.68 -14.34 12.75
CA ASN A 279 -1.51 -15.05 11.47
C ASN A 279 -0.49 -14.41 10.51
N GLU A 280 -0.29 -13.08 10.56
CA GLU A 280 0.55 -12.39 9.56
C GLU A 280 1.74 -11.59 10.14
N ALA A 281 1.80 -11.33 11.46
CA ALA A 281 2.90 -10.58 12.04
C ALA A 281 3.14 -10.88 13.52
N TYR A 282 4.17 -11.66 13.85
CA TYR A 282 4.54 -11.89 15.24
C TYR A 282 5.06 -10.61 15.91
N LEU A 283 4.24 -10.00 16.78
CA LEU A 283 4.63 -8.86 17.61
C LEU A 283 4.86 -9.32 19.05
N ILE A 284 6.10 -9.21 19.53
CA ILE A 284 6.54 -9.74 20.84
C ILE A 284 5.62 -9.32 22.00
N GLY A 285 5.20 -8.06 22.05
CA GLY A 285 4.30 -7.56 23.11
C GLY A 285 2.82 -7.86 22.87
N ALA A 286 2.34 -7.74 21.63
CA ALA A 286 0.92 -7.90 21.31
C ALA A 286 0.47 -9.38 21.21
N ASN A 287 1.40 -10.31 20.98
CA ASN A 287 1.12 -11.75 20.92
C ASN A 287 1.37 -12.48 22.25
N ARG A 288 1.55 -11.76 23.38
CA ARG A 288 1.66 -12.41 24.69
C ARG A 288 0.32 -13.01 25.09
N ASN A 289 0.31 -14.28 25.46
CA ASN A 289 -0.85 -14.94 26.05
C ASN A 289 -0.86 -14.70 27.57
N GLU A 290 -1.89 -14.00 28.06
CA GLU A 290 -2.02 -13.66 29.48
C GLU A 290 -2.12 -14.89 30.39
N TYR A 291 -2.74 -15.97 29.91
CA TYR A 291 -2.85 -17.23 30.66
C TYR A 291 -1.49 -17.92 30.83
N VAL A 292 -0.62 -17.86 29.80
CA VAL A 292 0.74 -18.41 29.90
C VAL A 292 1.59 -17.58 30.85
N ASN A 293 1.44 -16.26 30.85
CA ASN A 293 2.10 -15.38 31.81
C ASN A 293 1.65 -15.70 33.25
N LEU A 294 0.33 -15.81 33.49
CA LEU A 294 -0.23 -16.15 34.79
C LEU A 294 0.26 -17.52 35.26
N LEU A 295 0.21 -18.53 34.39
CA LEU A 295 0.71 -19.87 34.69
C LEU A 295 2.21 -19.85 35.05
N SER A 296 3.01 -19.03 34.36
CA SER A 296 4.44 -18.86 34.67
C SER A 296 4.65 -18.26 36.07
N PHE A 297 3.84 -17.27 36.47
CA PHE A 297 3.87 -16.72 37.83
C PHE A 297 3.43 -17.73 38.88
N ILE A 298 2.41 -18.55 38.58
CA ILE A 298 1.94 -19.62 39.48
C ILE A 298 3.06 -20.64 39.68
N ILE A 299 3.68 -21.14 38.60
CA ILE A 299 4.78 -22.11 38.67
C ILE A 299 5.97 -21.54 39.44
N PHE A 300 6.34 -20.28 39.18
CA PHE A 300 7.40 -19.61 39.90
C PHE A 300 7.10 -19.50 41.41
N GLY A 301 5.88 -19.10 41.77
CA GLY A 301 5.43 -19.02 43.17
C GLY A 301 5.41 -20.38 43.87
N LEU A 302 4.93 -21.43 43.19
CA LEU A 302 4.96 -22.80 43.70
C LEU A 302 6.40 -23.30 43.92
N THR A 303 7.32 -22.94 43.02
CA THR A 303 8.73 -23.32 43.13
C THR A 303 9.38 -22.66 44.36
N LEU A 304 9.17 -21.36 44.55
CA LEU A 304 9.63 -20.64 45.75
C LEU A 304 9.03 -21.21 47.04
N THR A 305 7.74 -21.55 47.00
CA THR A 305 7.04 -22.17 48.14
C THR A 305 7.63 -23.53 48.48
N GLY A 306 7.90 -24.38 47.47
CA GLY A 306 8.56 -25.66 47.65
C GLY A 306 9.95 -25.53 48.25
N ILE A 307 10.75 -24.56 47.79
CA ILE A 307 12.07 -24.25 48.36
C ILE A 307 11.94 -23.81 49.82
N ALA A 308 11.00 -22.91 50.14
CA ALA A 308 10.79 -22.44 51.50
C ALA A 308 10.37 -23.57 52.46
N ILE A 309 9.43 -24.42 52.05
CA ILE A 309 9.02 -25.62 52.81
C ILE A 309 10.23 -26.53 53.05
N HIS A 310 11.04 -26.78 52.01
CA HIS A 310 12.22 -27.63 52.14
C HIS A 310 13.27 -27.05 53.09
N ILE A 311 13.46 -25.72 53.10
CA ILE A 311 14.33 -25.03 54.07
C ILE A 311 13.79 -25.16 55.49
N VAL A 312 12.50 -24.90 55.72
CA VAL A 312 11.87 -24.99 57.04
C VAL A 312 11.94 -26.41 57.60
N LEU A 313 11.59 -27.42 56.80
CA LEU A 313 11.70 -28.82 57.20
C LEU A 313 13.14 -29.22 57.54
N ARG A 314 14.14 -28.65 56.85
CA ARG A 314 15.56 -28.89 57.13
C ARG A 314 16.00 -28.24 58.44
N ILE A 315 15.45 -27.09 58.80
CA ILE A 315 15.72 -26.42 60.09
C ILE A 315 15.06 -27.18 61.25
N LEU A 316 13.82 -27.63 61.08
CA LEU A 316 13.06 -28.36 62.10
C LEU A 316 13.54 -29.80 62.35
N LYS A 317 14.21 -30.43 61.39
CA LYS A 317 14.82 -31.77 61.53
C LYS A 317 16.27 -31.74 62.04
N LYS A 318 16.82 -30.57 62.33
CA LYS A 318 18.10 -30.40 63.04
C LYS A 318 17.83 -30.21 64.52
#